data_AF-A4B8V8-F1
#
_entry.id   AF-A4B8V8-F1
#
_cell.length_a   1.000
_cell.length_b   1.000
_cell.length_c   1.000
_cell.angle_alpha   90.00
_cell.angle_beta   90.00
_cell.angle_gamma   90.00
#
_symmetry.space_group_name_H-M   'P 1'
#
loop_
_entity.id
_entity.type
_entity.pdbx_description
1 polymer ?
#
loop_
_entity_poly.entity_id
_entity_poly.type
_entity_poly.pdbx_seq_one_letter_code
_entity_poly.pdbx_strand_id
1 'polypeptide(L)'
;MDRKPRVYIPGVAHHIVQRGNNRQACFGDESDYKVYLTYLKEGAEQNNVAIHPFVLMTNNVHILCTPKDEKGNSRLLQTLGRRYVQYFNHKYGRTGTL
;
A
#
# COMPACT_ATOMS: atom_id res chain seq x y z
N MET A 1 -20.80 -7.76 -12.19
CA MET A 1 -21.18 -7.35 -10.82
C MET A 1 -20.56 -5.99 -10.56
N ASP A 2 -21.36 -4.99 -10.23
CA ASP A 2 -20.85 -3.65 -9.92
C ASP A 2 -20.18 -3.67 -8.54
N ARG A 3 -18.91 -3.26 -8.47
CA ARG A 3 -18.16 -3.21 -7.23
C ARG A 3 -18.43 -1.86 -6.60
N LYS A 4 -19.25 -1.84 -5.54
CA LYS A 4 -19.52 -0.61 -4.78
C LYS A 4 -18.21 0.11 -4.43
N PRO A 5 -18.14 1.45 -4.61
CA PRO A 5 -16.98 2.23 -4.20
C PRO A 5 -16.64 1.97 -2.73
N ARG A 6 -15.36 1.88 -2.41
CA ARG A 6 -14.91 1.85 -1.02
C ARG A 6 -15.15 3.23 -0.40
N VAL A 7 -15.82 3.26 0.74
CA VAL A 7 -16.01 4.47 1.54
C VAL A 7 -14.91 4.53 2.59
N TYR A 8 -14.24 5.66 2.70
CA TYR A 8 -13.29 5.93 3.78
C TYR A 8 -13.80 7.11 4.60
N ILE A 9 -13.85 6.93 5.92
CA ILE A 9 -14.39 7.93 6.84
C ILE A 9 -13.22 8.74 7.43
N PRO A 10 -13.19 10.07 7.28
CA PRO A 10 -12.19 10.92 7.92
C PRO A 10 -12.12 10.70 9.43
N GLY A 11 -10.92 10.65 10.00
CA GLY A 11 -10.71 10.52 11.44
C GLY A 11 -10.97 9.11 12.03
N VAL A 12 -11.45 8.17 11.21
CA VAL A 12 -11.67 6.77 11.64
C VAL A 12 -10.53 5.87 11.18
N ALA A 13 -10.06 4.98 12.05
CA ALA A 13 -9.06 3.99 11.69
C ALA A 13 -9.63 2.94 10.73
N HIS A 14 -8.89 2.66 9.66
CA HIS A 14 -9.21 1.65 8.66
C HIS A 14 -8.12 0.58 8.66
N HIS A 15 -8.53 -0.69 8.61
CA HIS A 15 -7.63 -1.80 8.36
C HIS A 15 -7.58 -2.10 6.86
N ILE A 16 -6.45 -1.75 6.24
CA ILE A 16 -6.19 -1.99 4.83
C ILE A 16 -5.40 -3.29 4.69
N VAL A 17 -5.87 -4.16 3.79
CA VAL A 17 -5.18 -5.38 3.40
C VAL A 17 -4.85 -5.30 1.91
N GLN A 18 -3.56 -5.37 1.59
CA GLN A 18 -3.06 -5.54 0.23
C GLN A 18 -2.56 -6.98 0.08
N ARG A 19 -2.96 -7.64 -1.01
CA ARG A 19 -2.52 -8.99 -1.34
C ARG A 19 -1.78 -8.97 -2.65
N GLY A 20 -0.74 -9.79 -2.77
CA GLY A 20 -0.07 -10.01 -4.04
C GLY A 20 -1.02 -10.62 -5.06
N ASN A 21 -0.90 -10.16 -6.30
CA ASN A 21 -1.61 -10.72 -7.43
C ASN A 21 -1.28 -12.21 -7.56
N ASN A 22 -2.32 -13.03 -7.72
CA ASN A 22 -2.20 -14.49 -7.68
C ASN A 22 -1.46 -15.04 -6.43
N ARG A 23 -1.57 -14.35 -5.29
CA ARG A 23 -0.87 -14.66 -4.02
C ARG A 23 0.66 -14.73 -4.14
N GLN A 24 1.22 -14.13 -5.18
CA GLN A 24 2.66 -14.08 -5.39
C GLN A 24 3.36 -13.23 -4.32
N ALA A 25 4.67 -13.44 -4.20
CA ALA A 25 5.50 -12.62 -3.32
C ALA A 25 5.46 -11.15 -3.75
N CYS A 26 5.10 -10.28 -2.82
CA CYS A 26 5.26 -8.84 -2.92
C CYS A 26 6.65 -8.37 -2.50
N PHE A 27 7.42 -9.22 -1.83
CA PHE A 27 8.78 -8.95 -1.34
C PHE A 27 9.66 -10.17 -1.61
N GLY A 28 10.74 -10.00 -2.35
CA GLY A 28 11.71 -11.05 -2.67
C GLY A 28 12.92 -11.05 -1.74
N ASP A 29 13.33 -9.88 -1.21
CA ASP A 29 14.40 -9.76 -0.22
C ASP A 29 14.13 -8.66 0.81
N GLU A 30 15.03 -8.49 1.80
CA GLU A 30 14.88 -7.53 2.89
C GLU A 30 14.82 -6.07 2.43
N SER A 31 15.51 -5.72 1.33
CA SER A 31 15.53 -4.34 0.83
C SER A 31 14.17 -3.91 0.27
N ASP A 32 13.38 -4.84 -0.23
CA ASP A 32 12.03 -4.58 -0.71
C ASP A 32 11.11 -4.04 0.39
N TYR A 33 11.21 -4.62 1.60
CA TYR A 33 10.45 -4.16 2.77
C TYR A 33 10.83 -2.73 3.14
N LYS A 34 12.13 -2.42 3.12
CA LYS A 34 12.63 -1.07 3.43
C LYS A 34 12.13 -0.05 2.42
N VAL A 35 12.21 -0.36 1.13
CA VAL A 35 11.71 0.51 0.06
C VAL A 35 10.19 0.71 0.15
N TYR A 36 9.44 -0.35 0.44
CA TYR A 36 7.99 -0.25 0.66
C TYR A 36 7.65 0.69 1.81
N LEU A 37 8.33 0.55 2.95
CA LEU A 37 8.11 1.40 4.13
C LEU A 37 8.49 2.86 3.86
N THR A 38 9.57 3.11 3.12
CA THR A 38 9.93 4.48 2.68
C THR A 38 8.81 5.11 1.87
N TYR A 39 8.30 4.41 0.85
CA TYR A 39 7.21 4.93 0.02
C TYR A 39 5.89 5.03 0.76
N LEU A 40 5.62 4.13 1.71
CA LEU A 40 4.44 4.19 2.58
C LEU A 40 4.49 5.45 3.44
N LYS A 41 5.63 5.73 4.08
CA LYS A 41 5.84 6.93 4.90
C LYS A 41 5.66 8.20 4.07
N GLU A 42 6.39 8.33 2.96
CA GLU A 42 6.32 9.51 2.09
C GLU A 42 4.91 9.73 1.53
N GLY A 43 4.25 8.64 1.10
CA GLY A 43 2.88 8.70 0.63
C GLY A 43 1.90 9.11 1.72
N ALA A 44 2.12 8.67 2.97
CA ALA A 44 1.26 8.98 4.10
C ALA A 44 1.35 10.46 4.49
N GLU A 45 2.57 11.00 4.54
CA GLU A 45 2.84 12.42 4.79
C GLU A 45 2.20 13.30 3.70
N GLN A 46 2.41 12.97 2.42
CA GLN A 46 1.83 13.71 1.30
C GLN A 46 0.30 13.72 1.29
N ASN A 47 -0.33 12.68 1.84
CA ASN A 47 -1.77 12.49 1.77
C ASN A 47 -2.50 12.72 3.10
N ASN A 48 -1.80 13.18 4.14
CA ASN A 48 -2.35 13.40 5.48
C ASN A 48 -3.04 12.14 6.04
N VAL A 49 -2.34 11.01 5.98
CA VAL A 49 -2.81 9.73 6.54
C VAL A 49 -1.92 9.35 7.71
N ALA A 50 -2.49 9.18 8.90
CA ALA A 50 -1.76 8.67 10.05
C ALA A 50 -1.59 7.15 9.91
N ILE A 51 -0.35 6.67 9.93
CA ILE A 51 -0.02 5.24 9.93
C ILE A 51 0.13 4.77 11.38
N HIS A 52 -0.53 3.66 11.72
CA HIS A 52 -0.50 3.01 13.03
C HIS A 52 0.32 1.70 12.90
N PRO A 53 0.00 0.59 13.59
CA PRO A 53 0.65 -0.69 13.32
C PRO A 53 0.46 -1.19 11.88
N PHE A 54 1.49 -1.87 11.40
CA PHE A 54 1.46 -2.60 10.13
C PHE A 54 2.16 -3.94 10.27
N VAL A 55 1.83 -4.87 9.37
CA VAL A 55 2.49 -6.17 9.22
C VAL A 55 2.83 -6.35 7.76
N LEU A 56 4.10 -6.65 7.47
CA LEU A 56 4.57 -7.00 6.14
C LEU A 56 4.86 -8.50 6.10
N MET A 57 4.07 -9.22 5.31
CA MET A 57 4.29 -10.63 5.00
C MET A 57 4.81 -10.72 3.57
N THR A 58 5.47 -11.81 3.20
CA THR A 58 6.02 -12.02 1.86
C THR A 58 5.02 -11.75 0.74
N ASN A 59 3.73 -12.07 0.92
CA ASN A 59 2.69 -11.96 -0.10
C ASN A 59 1.48 -11.08 0.28
N ASN A 60 1.48 -10.49 1.48
CA ASN A 60 0.37 -9.67 1.96
C ASN A 60 0.86 -8.58 2.91
N VAL A 61 0.16 -7.45 2.91
CA VAL A 61 0.45 -6.31 3.78
C VAL A 61 -0.82 -5.90 4.51
N HIS A 62 -0.70 -5.73 5.82
CA HIS A 62 -1.77 -5.23 6.68
C HIS A 62 -1.33 -3.88 7.24
N ILE A 63 -2.16 -2.85 7.07
CA ILE A 63 -1.89 -1.50 7.56
C ILE A 63 -3.11 -1.01 8.31
N LEU A 64 -2.94 -0.58 9.55
CA LEU A 64 -3.94 0.21 10.25
C LEU A 64 -3.61 1.69 10.02
N CYS A 65 -4.55 2.47 9.47
CA CYS A 65 -4.31 3.88 9.20
C CYS A 65 -5.59 4.73 9.30
N THR A 66 -5.42 6.01 9.64
CA THR A 66 -6.51 6.97 9.77
C THR A 66 -6.32 8.12 8.79
N PRO A 67 -7.19 8.30 7.79
CA PRO A 67 -7.09 9.42 6.86
C PRO A 67 -7.71 10.69 7.46
N LYS A 68 -7.13 11.85 7.12
CA LYS A 68 -7.71 13.16 7.49
C LYS A 68 -8.89 13.57 6.61
N ASP A 69 -9.00 13.00 5.40
CA ASP A 69 -10.09 13.24 4.45
C ASP A 69 -10.54 11.95 3.75
N GLU A 70 -11.71 11.97 3.09
CA GLU A 70 -12.35 10.79 2.48
C GLU A 70 -11.52 10.12 1.38
N LYS A 71 -10.54 10.84 0.82
CA LYS A 71 -9.71 10.38 -0.30
C LYS A 71 -8.27 10.07 0.13
N GLY A 72 -7.88 10.36 1.37
CA GLY A 72 -6.51 10.17 1.87
C GLY A 72 -5.98 8.76 1.65
N ASN A 73 -6.73 7.74 2.08
CA ASN A 73 -6.35 6.33 1.89
C ASN A 73 -6.25 5.96 0.39
N SER A 74 -7.19 6.41 -0.44
CA SER A 74 -7.15 6.14 -1.89
C SER A 74 -5.89 6.70 -2.55
N ARG A 75 -5.55 7.96 -2.25
CA ARG A 75 -4.37 8.61 -2.80
C ARG A 75 -3.08 7.96 -2.28
N LEU A 76 -3.01 7.67 -0.98
CA LEU A 76 -1.90 6.93 -0.37
C LEU A 76 -1.62 5.62 -1.11
N LEU A 77 -2.63 4.76 -1.25
CA LEU A 77 -2.48 3.46 -1.89
C LEU A 77 -2.12 3.58 -3.38
N GLN A 78 -2.64 4.61 -4.07
CA GLN A 78 -2.28 4.86 -5.45
C GLN A 78 -0.80 5.28 -5.59
N THR A 79 -0.33 6.20 -4.75
CA THR A 79 1.08 6.63 -4.74
C THR A 79 2.01 5.47 -4.41
N LEU A 80 1.68 4.71 -3.35
CA LEU A 80 2.44 3.55 -2.92
C LEU A 80 2.52 2.48 -4.02
N GLY A 81 1.38 2.10 -4.59
CA GLY A 81 1.31 1.12 -5.66
C GLY A 81 2.10 1.55 -6.90
N ARG A 82 1.95 2.80 -7.35
CA ARG A 82 2.69 3.31 -8.51
C ARG A 82 4.20 3.22 -8.33
N ARG A 83 4.72 3.65 -7.18
CA ARG A 83 6.17 3.69 -6.92
C ARG A 83 6.74 2.30 -6.63
N TYR A 84 6.06 1.54 -5.78
CA TYR A 84 6.56 0.24 -5.36
C TYR A 84 6.49 -0.81 -6.47
N VAL A 85 5.40 -0.86 -7.24
CA VAL A 85 5.26 -1.82 -8.36
C VAL A 85 6.32 -1.53 -9.42
N GLN A 86 6.59 -0.26 -9.74
CA GLN A 86 7.65 0.11 -10.67
C GLN A 86 9.04 -0.33 -10.17
N TYR A 87 9.35 -0.05 -8.90
CA TYR A 87 10.59 -0.50 -8.26
C TYR A 87 10.75 -2.03 -8.34
N PHE A 88 9.73 -2.77 -7.90
CA PHE A 88 9.76 -4.23 -7.85
C PHE A 88 9.91 -4.82 -9.25
N ASN A 89 9.14 -4.32 -10.22
CA ASN A 89 9.23 -4.73 -11.61
C ASN A 89 10.61 -4.48 -12.21
N HIS A 90 11.21 -3.32 -11.95
CA HIS A 90 12.56 -3.00 -12.42
C HIS A 90 13.60 -3.94 -11.80
N LYS A 91 13.56 -4.13 -10.48
CA LYS A 91 14.52 -4.96 -9.74
C LYS A 91 14.49 -6.43 -10.17
N TYR A 92 13.30 -6.98 -10.41
CA TYR A 92 13.12 -8.40 -10.72
C TYR A 92 12.89 -8.67 -12.21
N GLY A 93 13.06 -7.69 -13.10
CA GLY A 93 12.85 -7.84 -14.55
C GLY A 93 11.41 -8.25 -14.92
N ARG A 94 10.43 -7.81 -14.14
CA ARG A 94 9.01 -8.14 -14.31
C ARG A 94 8.24 -6.98 -14.96
N THR A 95 7.02 -7.27 -15.40
CA THR A 95 6.05 -6.26 -15.85
C THR A 95 4.66 -6.57 -15.28
N GLY A 96 3.76 -5.58 -15.33
CA GLY A 96 2.38 -5.74 -14.90
C GLY A 96 2.15 -5.48 -13.40
N THR A 97 1.07 -6.04 -12.88
CA THR A 97 0.60 -5.81 -11.50
C THR A 97 1.28 -6.74 -10.52
N LEU A 98 1.57 -6.21 -9.32
CA LEU A 98 2.07 -6.95 -8.17
C LEU A 98 0.98 -7.23 -7.15
#